data_AF-A0A528E9C7-F1
#
_entry.id   AF-A0A528E9C7-F1
#
_cell.length_a   1.000
_cell.length_b   1.000
_cell.length_c   1.000
_cell.angle_alpha   90.00
_cell.angle_beta   90.00
_cell.angle_gamma   90.00
#
_symmetry.space_group_name_H-M   'P 1'
#
loop_
_entity.id
_entity.type
_entity.pdbx_description
1 polymer ?
#
loop_
_entity_poly.entity_id
_entity_poly.type
_entity_poly.pdbx_seq_one_letter_code
_entity_poly.pdbx_strand_id
1 'polypeptide(L)'
;MADTTTDLRVERKPKLSETVVAAIRKQLLAGEIPPGHKLPTEGQLTETFGVSRTVIREALAKLAADGLVEPRQGAGVFVTEHISTTLGVLAADMASKDSIALNVLEVRLAIEIESAGLAAIRRNAAQEAAIQEAFFEFERLLLGSQPTGPADLAFHRAIASATNNPFYVEMLDVLGRRAIPCDVTSPWSTELVQSDDYQRGLQREHLVILNAISAGDANAAREAMRAHLTASQQRYRERLQARQAYYAKSVAAASTG
;
A
#
# COMPACT_ATOMS: atom_id res chain seq x y z
N MET A 1 10.85 33.98 -45.65
CA MET A 1 10.27 32.66 -45.34
C MET A 1 10.87 32.19 -44.03
N ALA A 2 10.12 32.33 -42.94
CA ALA A 2 10.42 31.71 -41.67
C ALA A 2 9.06 31.25 -41.13
N ASP A 3 8.86 29.94 -41.16
CA ASP A 3 7.65 29.25 -40.73
C ASP A 3 7.70 29.12 -39.20
N THR A 4 6.83 29.85 -38.52
CA THR A 4 6.67 29.78 -37.07
C THR A 4 5.54 28.82 -36.77
N THR A 5 5.85 27.53 -36.69
CA THR A 5 4.89 26.52 -36.25
C THR A 5 4.75 26.63 -34.73
N THR A 6 3.71 27.33 -34.28
CA THR A 6 3.34 27.43 -32.86
C THR A 6 2.95 26.04 -32.33
N ASP A 7 3.74 25.50 -31.41
CA ASP A 7 3.50 24.24 -30.70
C ASP A 7 2.26 24.38 -29.79
N LEU A 8 1.10 23.91 -30.28
CA LEU A 8 -0.17 23.86 -29.54
C LEU A 8 -0.20 22.62 -28.63
N ARG A 9 0.71 22.54 -27.64
CA ARG A 9 0.61 21.52 -26.58
C ARG A 9 -0.37 21.96 -25.51
N VAL A 10 -1.59 21.42 -25.58
CA VAL A 10 -2.59 21.54 -24.52
C VAL A 10 -2.14 20.71 -23.31
N GLU A 11 -1.76 21.37 -22.22
CA GLU A 11 -1.62 20.72 -20.91
C GLU A 11 -2.96 20.06 -20.53
N ARG A 12 -2.98 18.72 -20.53
CA ARG A 12 -4.17 17.96 -20.11
C ARG A 12 -4.26 18.01 -18.59
N LYS A 13 -5.01 18.98 -18.07
CA LYS A 13 -5.54 18.92 -16.70
C LYS A 13 -6.16 17.53 -16.47
N PRO A 14 -6.00 16.91 -15.28
CA PRO A 14 -6.67 15.64 -14.97
C PRO A 14 -8.15 15.78 -15.27
N LYS A 15 -8.72 14.77 -15.95
CA LYS A 15 -10.12 14.85 -16.36
C LYS A 15 -10.96 14.98 -15.09
N LEU A 16 -11.92 15.91 -15.05
CA LEU A 16 -12.77 16.10 -13.85
C LEU A 16 -13.40 14.79 -13.37
N SER A 17 -13.65 13.83 -14.26
CA SER A 17 -14.11 12.48 -13.92
C SER A 17 -13.09 11.69 -13.09
N GLU A 18 -11.78 11.79 -13.34
CA GLU A 18 -10.74 11.12 -12.56
C GLU A 18 -10.68 11.65 -11.12
N THR A 19 -10.87 12.96 -10.92
CA THR A 19 -10.95 13.58 -9.59
C THR A 19 -12.16 13.08 -8.81
N VAL A 20 -13.33 12.99 -9.48
CA VAL A 20 -14.56 12.44 -8.87
C VAL A 20 -14.39 10.96 -8.53
N VAL A 21 -13.78 10.16 -9.41
CA VAL A 21 -13.46 8.75 -9.16
C VAL A 21 -12.57 8.62 -7.93
N ALA A 22 -11.49 9.39 -7.84
CA ALA A 22 -10.55 9.33 -6.71
C ALA A 22 -11.23 9.70 -5.38
N ALA A 23 -12.08 10.73 -5.39
CA ALA A 23 -12.80 11.16 -4.20
C ALA A 23 -13.82 10.11 -3.72
N ILE A 24 -14.68 9.60 -4.61
CA ILE A 24 -15.67 8.58 -4.25
C ILE A 24 -14.97 7.30 -3.82
N ARG A 25 -13.94 6.85 -4.55
CA ARG A 25 -13.14 5.67 -4.18
C ARG A 25 -12.57 5.80 -2.77
N LYS A 26 -12.03 6.97 -2.40
CA LYS A 26 -11.50 7.20 -1.06
C LYS A 26 -12.57 7.00 0.02
N GLN A 27 -13.78 7.50 -0.18
CA GLN A 27 -14.90 7.34 0.77
C GLN A 27 -15.36 5.88 0.88
N LEU A 28 -15.44 5.18 -0.26
CA LEU A 28 -15.79 3.75 -0.29
C LEU A 28 -14.75 2.90 0.45
N LEU A 29 -13.46 3.14 0.21
CA LEU A 29 -12.37 2.43 0.88
C LEU A 29 -12.22 2.80 2.37
N ALA A 30 -12.62 4.00 2.76
CA ALA A 30 -12.69 4.42 4.16
C ALA A 30 -13.90 3.82 4.91
N GLY A 31 -14.84 3.17 4.19
CA GLY A 31 -16.04 2.59 4.79
C GLY A 31 -17.12 3.61 5.16
N GLU A 32 -17.04 4.85 4.65
CA GLU A 32 -18.05 5.89 4.92
C GLU A 32 -19.42 5.51 4.32
N ILE A 33 -19.41 4.75 3.23
CA ILE A 33 -20.60 4.15 2.63
C ILE A 33 -20.40 2.63 2.61
N PRO A 34 -21.06 1.87 3.48
CA PRO A 34 -20.81 0.44 3.62
C PRO A 34 -21.25 -0.36 2.39
N PRO A 35 -20.66 -1.55 2.14
CA PRO A 35 -21.14 -2.48 1.13
C PRO A 35 -22.65 -2.74 1.25
N GLY A 36 -23.30 -2.93 0.11
CA GLY A 36 -24.75 -3.11 0.00
C GLY A 36 -25.57 -1.82 0.16
N HIS A 37 -24.97 -0.69 0.56
CA HIS A 37 -25.68 0.59 0.64
C HIS A 37 -25.73 1.28 -0.72
N LYS A 38 -26.77 2.09 -0.88
CA LYS A 38 -27.00 2.89 -2.09
C LYS A 38 -26.13 4.15 -2.04
N LEU A 39 -25.40 4.44 -3.12
CA LEU A 39 -24.74 5.74 -3.30
C LEU A 39 -25.77 6.88 -3.40
N PRO A 40 -25.36 8.12 -3.09
CA PRO A 40 -26.15 9.29 -3.46
C PRO A 40 -26.51 9.25 -4.94
N THR A 41 -27.69 9.76 -5.27
CA THR A 41 -28.18 9.78 -6.66
C THR A 41 -27.27 10.62 -7.56
N GLU A 42 -27.30 10.39 -8.88
CA GLU A 42 -26.52 11.20 -9.83
C GLU A 42 -26.75 12.71 -9.65
N GLY A 43 -27.99 13.11 -9.33
CA GLY A 43 -28.34 14.50 -9.05
C GLY A 43 -27.63 15.04 -7.79
N GLN A 44 -27.67 14.29 -6.69
CA GLN A 44 -26.97 14.67 -5.46
C GLN A 44 -25.45 14.73 -5.65
N LEU A 45 -24.87 13.77 -6.39
CA LEU A 45 -23.44 13.77 -6.70
C LEU A 45 -23.06 14.97 -7.60
N THR A 46 -23.92 15.34 -8.55
CA THR A 46 -23.75 16.54 -9.39
C THR A 46 -23.67 17.79 -8.51
N GLU A 47 -24.56 17.93 -7.52
CA GLU A 47 -24.57 19.04 -6.57
C GLU A 47 -23.34 19.03 -5.65
N THR A 48 -23.00 17.88 -5.06
CA THR A 48 -21.86 17.74 -4.14
C THR A 48 -20.52 18.05 -4.80
N PHE A 49 -20.31 17.57 -6.02
CA PHE A 49 -19.03 17.71 -6.73
C PHE A 49 -18.98 18.93 -7.66
N GLY A 50 -20.11 19.60 -7.91
CA GLY A 50 -20.18 20.76 -8.79
C GLY A 50 -19.84 20.46 -10.26
N VAL A 51 -20.11 19.23 -10.72
CA VAL A 51 -19.79 18.76 -12.08
C VAL A 51 -21.03 18.33 -12.85
N SER A 52 -20.93 18.15 -14.16
CA SER A 52 -22.08 17.71 -14.98
C SER A 52 -22.46 16.25 -14.72
N ARG A 53 -23.73 15.90 -14.99
CA ARG A 53 -24.22 14.52 -14.91
C ARG A 53 -23.42 13.55 -15.78
N THR A 54 -22.93 13.99 -16.94
CA THR A 54 -22.09 13.18 -17.81
C THR A 54 -20.78 12.79 -17.12
N VAL A 55 -20.14 13.73 -16.41
CA VAL A 55 -18.93 13.46 -15.63
C VAL A 55 -19.20 12.49 -14.48
N ILE A 56 -20.33 12.64 -13.78
CA ILE A 56 -20.75 11.69 -12.74
C ILE A 56 -20.98 10.30 -13.33
N ARG A 57 -21.67 10.19 -14.47
CA ARG A 57 -21.93 8.90 -15.13
C ARG A 57 -20.65 8.22 -15.59
N GLU A 58 -19.69 8.98 -16.13
CA GLU A 58 -18.35 8.44 -16.46
C GLU A 58 -17.62 7.95 -15.21
N ALA A 59 -17.67 8.71 -14.12
CA ALA A 59 -17.03 8.31 -12.86
C ALA A 59 -17.67 7.04 -12.27
N LEU A 60 -19.00 6.98 -12.23
CA LEU A 60 -19.73 5.80 -11.75
C LEU A 60 -19.52 4.59 -12.66
N ALA A 61 -19.45 4.77 -13.97
CA ALA A 61 -19.13 3.69 -14.91
C ALA A 61 -17.70 3.16 -14.69
N LYS A 62 -16.74 4.06 -14.40
CA LYS A 62 -15.37 3.65 -14.08
C LYS A 62 -15.30 2.91 -12.74
N LEU A 63 -15.97 3.41 -11.70
CA LEU A 63 -16.06 2.73 -10.40
C LEU A 63 -16.75 1.36 -10.51
N ALA A 64 -17.76 1.24 -11.39
CA ALA A 64 -18.41 -0.03 -11.66
C ALA A 64 -17.52 -1.01 -12.42
N ALA A 65 -16.73 -0.53 -13.38
CA ALA A 65 -15.72 -1.32 -14.06
C ALA A 65 -14.60 -1.78 -13.11
N ASP A 66 -14.28 -0.97 -12.11
CA ASP A 66 -13.34 -1.31 -11.03
C ASP A 66 -13.99 -2.22 -9.95
N GLY A 67 -15.26 -2.58 -10.12
CA GLY A 67 -15.99 -3.49 -9.24
C GLY A 67 -16.30 -2.93 -7.86
N LEU A 68 -16.24 -1.60 -7.66
CA LEU A 68 -16.50 -0.90 -6.39
C LEU A 68 -17.98 -0.56 -6.18
N VAL A 69 -18.74 -0.51 -7.27
CA VAL A 69 -20.18 -0.24 -7.25
C VAL A 69 -20.89 -1.04 -8.33
N GLU A 70 -22.17 -1.32 -8.13
CA GLU A 70 -23.03 -1.97 -9.09
C GLU A 70 -24.27 -1.11 -9.40
N PRO A 71 -24.52 -0.77 -10.67
CA PRO A 71 -25.80 -0.17 -11.06
C PRO A 71 -26.90 -1.24 -11.04
N ARG A 72 -27.97 -0.97 -10.28
CA ARG A 72 -29.20 -1.78 -10.27
C ARG A 72 -30.30 -1.01 -11.00
N GLN A 73 -30.84 -1.61 -12.07
CA GLN A 73 -31.83 -0.98 -12.94
C GLN A 73 -33.04 -0.48 -12.12
N GLY A 74 -33.35 0.83 -12.23
CA GLY A 74 -34.45 1.48 -11.51
C GLY A 74 -34.22 1.71 -10.01
N ALA A 75 -33.23 1.06 -9.40
CA ALA A 75 -32.96 1.16 -7.97
C ALA A 75 -31.79 2.09 -7.63
N GLY A 76 -30.92 2.40 -8.59
CA GLY A 76 -29.75 3.28 -8.43
C GLY A 76 -28.44 2.50 -8.37
N VAL A 77 -27.38 3.12 -7.83
CA VAL A 77 -26.04 2.51 -7.75
C VAL A 77 -25.74 2.09 -6.32
N PHE A 78 -25.25 0.88 -6.13
CA PHE A 78 -24.99 0.28 -4.82
C PHE A 78 -23.51 -0.03 -4.66
N VAL A 79 -22.97 0.09 -3.45
CA VAL A 79 -21.60 -0.30 -3.15
C VAL A 79 -21.51 -1.82 -3.16
N THR A 80 -20.57 -2.36 -3.92
CA THR A 80 -20.33 -3.81 -3.97
C THR A 80 -19.48 -4.25 -2.78
N GLU A 81 -19.64 -5.51 -2.42
CA GLU A 81 -18.77 -6.17 -1.45
C GLU A 81 -17.43 -6.46 -2.13
N HIS A 82 -16.49 -5.53 -2.00
CA HIS A 82 -15.15 -5.68 -2.56
C HIS A 82 -14.30 -6.53 -1.61
N ILE A 83 -13.56 -7.50 -2.15
CA ILE A 83 -12.59 -8.28 -1.36
C ILE A 83 -11.63 -7.34 -0.63
N SER A 84 -11.25 -6.21 -1.23
CA SER A 84 -10.38 -5.24 -0.57
C SER A 84 -11.02 -4.58 0.66
N THR A 85 -12.32 -4.32 0.62
CA THR A 85 -13.06 -3.70 1.73
C THR A 85 -13.33 -4.72 2.83
N THR A 86 -13.76 -5.93 2.49
CA THR A 86 -14.01 -6.99 3.48
C THR A 86 -12.70 -7.47 4.10
N LEU A 87 -11.66 -7.70 3.31
CA LEU A 87 -10.35 -8.12 3.81
C LEU A 87 -9.63 -6.95 4.52
N GLY A 88 -9.88 -5.70 4.14
CA GLY A 88 -9.37 -4.51 4.84
C GLY A 88 -10.05 -4.27 6.20
N VAL A 89 -11.36 -4.49 6.29
CA VAL A 89 -12.10 -4.46 7.56
C VAL A 89 -11.66 -5.63 8.46
N LEU A 90 -11.54 -6.84 7.91
CA LEU A 90 -10.99 -7.99 8.63
C LEU A 90 -9.56 -7.69 9.11
N ALA A 91 -8.66 -7.20 8.25
CA ALA A 91 -7.29 -6.85 8.64
C ALA A 91 -7.24 -5.76 9.71
N ALA A 92 -8.11 -4.74 9.62
CA ALA A 92 -8.19 -3.66 10.60
C ALA A 92 -8.68 -4.13 11.97
N ASP A 93 -9.65 -5.04 12.01
CA ASP A 93 -10.23 -5.62 13.23
C ASP A 93 -9.27 -6.66 13.85
N MET A 94 -8.58 -7.41 12.99
CA MET A 94 -7.60 -8.43 13.35
C MET A 94 -6.26 -7.82 13.85
N ALA A 95 -5.86 -6.63 13.39
CA ALA A 95 -4.63 -5.94 13.82
C ALA A 95 -4.60 -5.55 15.33
N SER A 96 -5.67 -5.79 16.08
CA SER A 96 -5.78 -5.52 17.52
C SER A 96 -5.10 -6.58 18.42
N LYS A 97 -4.61 -7.72 17.87
CA LYS A 97 -3.94 -8.79 18.65
C LYS A 97 -2.55 -9.14 18.10
N ASP A 98 -1.58 -9.29 19.00
CA ASP A 98 -0.17 -9.62 18.65
C ASP A 98 -0.01 -10.90 17.81
N SER A 99 -0.88 -11.90 18.03
CA SER A 99 -0.87 -13.19 17.33
C SER A 99 -1.23 -13.09 15.84
N ILE A 100 -1.92 -12.03 15.44
CA ILE A 100 -2.40 -11.86 14.07
C ILE A 100 -1.33 -11.21 13.19
N ALA A 101 -0.46 -10.36 13.74
CA ALA A 101 0.60 -9.72 12.97
C ALA A 101 1.54 -10.74 12.31
N LEU A 102 1.83 -11.87 12.98
CA LEU A 102 2.61 -12.96 12.39
C LEU A 102 1.89 -13.63 11.21
N ASN A 103 0.57 -13.79 11.30
CA ASN A 103 -0.25 -14.37 10.22
C ASN A 103 -0.32 -13.42 9.02
N VAL A 104 -0.43 -12.11 9.27
CA VAL A 104 -0.37 -11.09 8.21
C VAL A 104 0.99 -11.09 7.52
N LEU A 105 2.09 -11.18 8.29
CA LEU A 105 3.43 -11.30 7.73
C LEU A 105 3.59 -12.56 6.88
N GLU A 106 2.99 -13.69 7.27
CA GLU A 106 3.02 -14.93 6.47
C GLU A 106 2.37 -14.75 5.09
N VAL A 107 1.23 -14.05 5.01
CA VAL A 107 0.59 -13.72 3.73
C VAL A 107 1.45 -12.74 2.92
N ARG A 108 2.04 -11.73 3.58
CA ARG A 108 2.97 -10.79 2.92
C ARG A 108 4.14 -11.51 2.27
N LEU A 109 4.75 -12.48 2.95
CA LEU A 109 5.83 -13.29 2.38
C LEU A 109 5.39 -13.91 1.05
N ALA A 110 4.24 -14.56 0.98
CA ALA A 110 3.79 -15.21 -0.25
C ALA A 110 3.60 -14.22 -1.41
N ILE A 111 3.00 -13.06 -1.12
CA ILE A 111 2.65 -12.06 -2.14
C ILE A 111 3.89 -11.30 -2.62
N GLU A 112 4.71 -10.82 -1.70
CA GLU A 112 5.82 -9.92 -2.03
C GLU A 112 7.01 -10.67 -2.62
N ILE A 113 7.27 -11.90 -2.18
CA ILE A 113 8.30 -12.76 -2.80
C ILE A 113 7.99 -12.94 -4.29
N GLU A 114 6.76 -13.34 -4.62
CA GLU A 114 6.37 -13.49 -6.02
C GLU A 114 6.29 -12.13 -6.73
N SER A 115 5.92 -11.05 -6.04
CA SER A 115 5.96 -9.71 -6.62
C SER A 115 7.36 -9.35 -7.11
N ALA A 116 8.39 -9.60 -6.31
CA ALA A 116 9.78 -9.32 -6.66
C ALA A 116 10.23 -10.16 -7.88
N GLY A 117 9.94 -11.46 -7.89
CA GLY A 117 10.27 -12.33 -9.01
C GLY A 117 9.55 -11.94 -10.31
N LEU A 118 8.28 -11.55 -10.23
CA LEU A 118 7.51 -11.09 -11.38
C LEU A 118 7.97 -9.71 -11.87
N ALA A 119 8.27 -8.77 -10.96
CA ALA A 119 8.82 -7.46 -11.32
C ALA A 119 10.16 -7.58 -12.05
N ALA A 120 11.02 -8.52 -11.64
CA ALA A 120 12.29 -8.79 -12.30
C ALA A 120 12.14 -9.21 -13.78
N ILE A 121 11.01 -9.75 -14.21
CA ILE A 121 10.83 -10.19 -15.61
C ILE A 121 9.79 -9.37 -16.39
N ARG A 122 8.95 -8.58 -15.70
CA ARG A 122 7.82 -7.87 -16.32
C ARG A 122 7.94 -6.35 -16.34
N ARG A 123 8.78 -5.75 -15.49
CA ARG A 123 8.86 -4.29 -15.39
C ARG A 123 9.28 -3.67 -16.72
N ASN A 124 8.72 -2.50 -17.02
CA ASN A 124 9.25 -1.60 -18.05
C ASN A 124 10.20 -0.55 -17.43
N ALA A 125 10.83 0.26 -18.28
CA ALA A 125 11.79 1.28 -17.83
C ALA A 125 11.21 2.30 -16.85
N ALA A 126 9.95 2.71 -17.02
CA ALA A 126 9.29 3.64 -16.11
C ALA A 126 9.01 3.00 -14.74
N GLN A 127 8.67 1.72 -14.72
CA GLN A 127 8.47 0.96 -13.47
C GLN A 127 9.79 0.70 -12.75
N GLU A 128 10.88 0.43 -13.47
CA GLU A 128 12.21 0.33 -12.89
C GLU A 128 12.65 1.66 -12.25
N ALA A 129 12.44 2.78 -12.95
CA ALA A 129 12.69 4.11 -12.41
C ALA A 129 11.87 4.37 -11.13
N ALA A 130 10.58 4.00 -11.11
CA ALA A 130 9.74 4.16 -9.92
C ALA A 130 10.22 3.33 -8.71
N ILE A 131 10.75 2.12 -8.94
CA ILE A 131 11.35 1.31 -7.86
C ILE A 131 12.63 1.97 -7.35
N GLN A 132 13.48 2.50 -8.23
CA GLN A 132 14.70 3.21 -7.86
C GLN A 132 14.39 4.51 -7.09
N GLU A 133 13.41 5.29 -7.55
CA GLU A 133 12.97 6.51 -6.88
C GLU A 133 12.48 6.22 -5.46
N ALA A 134 11.67 5.18 -5.27
CA ALA A 134 11.21 4.78 -3.95
C ALA A 134 12.36 4.32 -3.03
N PHE A 135 13.36 3.60 -3.58
CA PHE A 135 14.57 3.21 -2.87
C PHE A 135 15.37 4.43 -2.40
N PHE A 136 15.63 5.39 -3.29
CA PHE A 136 16.41 6.58 -2.95
C PHE A 136 15.67 7.55 -2.03
N GLU A 137 14.34 7.59 -2.10
CA GLU A 137 13.54 8.38 -1.15
C GLU A 137 13.67 7.82 0.27
N PHE A 138 13.68 6.50 0.44
CA PHE A 138 13.98 5.89 1.74
C PHE A 138 15.37 6.32 2.25
N GLU A 139 16.40 6.22 1.40
CA GLU A 139 17.77 6.60 1.76
C GLU A 139 17.86 8.08 2.17
N ARG A 140 17.22 8.96 1.41
CA ARG A 140 17.18 10.39 1.69
C ARG A 140 16.52 10.69 3.04
N LEU A 141 15.39 10.04 3.34
CA LEU A 141 14.70 10.18 4.62
C LEU A 141 15.55 9.67 5.78
N LEU A 142 16.19 8.51 5.61
CA LEU A 142 17.10 7.93 6.59
C LEU A 142 18.27 8.86 6.92
N LEU A 143 18.97 9.39 5.90
CA LEU A 143 20.07 10.33 6.10
C LEU A 143 19.63 11.64 6.76
N GLY A 144 18.38 12.05 6.55
CA GLY A 144 17.76 13.20 7.22
C GLY A 144 17.17 12.91 8.59
N SER A 145 17.30 11.67 9.12
CA SER A 145 16.67 11.21 10.36
C SER A 145 15.15 11.45 10.38
N GLN A 146 14.49 11.31 9.23
CA GLN A 146 13.05 11.44 9.05
C GLN A 146 12.37 10.06 9.08
N PRO A 147 11.07 9.98 9.41
CA PRO A 147 10.33 8.72 9.38
C PRO A 147 10.38 8.05 8.00
N THR A 148 10.84 6.80 7.95
CA THR A 148 11.05 6.06 6.69
C THR A 148 9.90 5.11 6.33
N GLY A 149 9.00 4.82 7.25
CA GLY A 149 7.89 3.87 7.03
C GLY A 149 7.01 4.12 5.79
N PRO A 150 6.65 5.37 5.45
CA PRO A 150 5.93 5.64 4.21
C PRO A 150 6.74 5.32 2.93
N ALA A 151 8.05 5.54 2.95
CA ALA A 151 8.94 5.22 1.83
C ALA A 151 9.19 3.71 1.73
N ASP A 152 9.26 3.01 2.86
CA ASP A 152 9.29 1.54 2.94
C ASP A 152 8.09 0.95 2.18
N LEU A 153 6.87 1.38 2.52
CA LEU A 153 5.66 0.98 1.79
C LEU A 153 5.75 1.29 0.30
N ALA A 154 6.19 2.49 -0.04
CA ALA A 154 6.26 2.94 -1.43
C ALA A 154 7.18 2.02 -2.25
N PHE A 155 8.29 1.56 -1.69
CA PHE A 155 9.21 0.62 -2.33
C PHE A 155 8.52 -0.72 -2.63
N HIS A 156 7.91 -1.35 -1.63
CA HIS A 156 7.19 -2.61 -1.81
C HIS A 156 6.02 -2.48 -2.80
N ARG A 157 5.29 -1.37 -2.75
CA ARG A 157 4.18 -1.08 -3.66
C ARG A 157 4.63 -0.83 -5.10
N ALA A 158 5.78 -0.20 -5.30
CA ALA A 158 6.38 -0.04 -6.62
C ALA A 158 6.75 -1.40 -7.24
N ILE A 159 7.32 -2.31 -6.45
CA ILE A 159 7.60 -3.69 -6.88
C ILE A 159 6.31 -4.43 -7.23
N ALA A 160 5.29 -4.36 -6.38
CA ALA A 160 3.97 -4.98 -6.65
C ALA A 160 3.32 -4.44 -7.93
N SER A 161 3.47 -3.12 -8.19
CA SER A 161 2.96 -2.49 -9.41
C SER A 161 3.69 -2.98 -10.66
N ALA A 162 4.99 -3.26 -10.56
CA ALA A 162 5.81 -3.78 -11.64
C ALA A 162 5.50 -5.25 -12.02
N THR A 163 4.64 -5.94 -11.28
CA THR A 163 4.11 -7.27 -11.66
C THR A 163 3.16 -7.21 -12.87
N ASN A 164 2.69 -6.00 -13.23
CA ASN A 164 1.63 -5.75 -14.21
C ASN A 164 0.32 -6.49 -13.91
N ASN A 165 0.06 -6.76 -12.63
CA ASN A 165 -1.18 -7.33 -12.17
C ASN A 165 -1.74 -6.51 -11.00
N PRO A 166 -2.86 -5.78 -11.19
CA PRO A 166 -3.40 -4.89 -10.17
C PRO A 166 -3.77 -5.60 -8.87
N PHE A 167 -4.08 -6.90 -8.90
CA PHE A 167 -4.40 -7.68 -7.70
C PHE A 167 -3.24 -7.76 -6.70
N TYR A 168 -1.98 -7.72 -7.15
CA TYR A 168 -0.84 -7.69 -6.22
C TYR A 168 -0.79 -6.38 -5.43
N VAL A 169 -1.08 -5.26 -6.11
CA VAL A 169 -1.12 -3.93 -5.48
C VAL A 169 -2.31 -3.85 -4.52
N GLU A 170 -3.49 -4.29 -4.95
CA GLU A 170 -4.69 -4.29 -4.11
C GLU A 170 -4.49 -5.14 -2.85
N MET A 171 -3.97 -6.36 -2.99
CA MET A 171 -3.73 -7.22 -1.82
C MET A 171 -2.71 -6.60 -0.86
N LEU A 172 -1.65 -5.97 -1.37
CA LEU A 172 -0.68 -5.27 -0.52
C LEU A 172 -1.32 -4.06 0.19
N ASP A 173 -2.12 -3.27 -0.53
CA ASP A 173 -2.83 -2.10 0.02
C ASP A 173 -3.85 -2.51 1.10
N VAL A 174 -4.46 -3.69 0.96
CA VAL A 174 -5.42 -4.25 1.92
C VAL A 174 -4.76 -4.74 3.20
N LEU A 175 -3.61 -5.41 3.08
CA LEU A 175 -2.77 -5.76 4.24
C LEU A 175 -2.27 -4.46 4.91
N GLY A 176 -2.15 -3.38 4.13
CA GLY A 176 -2.16 -1.99 4.56
C GLY A 176 -0.85 -1.51 5.19
N ARG A 177 -0.82 -0.20 5.49
CA ARG A 177 0.19 0.44 6.39
C ARG A 177 0.27 -0.28 7.73
N ARG A 178 -0.83 -0.95 8.08
CA ARG A 178 -0.98 -1.82 9.22
C ARG A 178 -0.26 -3.19 9.11
N ALA A 179 0.74 -3.33 8.25
CA ALA A 179 1.61 -4.49 8.30
C ALA A 179 3.10 -4.10 8.25
N ILE A 180 3.39 -2.81 8.28
CA ILE A 180 4.73 -2.25 8.06
C ILE A 180 5.36 -1.93 9.40
N PRO A 181 6.47 -2.59 9.77
CA PRO A 181 7.12 -2.37 11.05
C PRO A 181 7.63 -0.92 11.24
N CYS A 182 8.03 -0.26 10.15
CA CYS A 182 8.75 1.02 10.17
C CYS A 182 7.86 2.28 10.20
N ASP A 183 6.55 2.17 10.02
CA ASP A 183 5.63 3.32 10.11
C ASP A 183 5.43 3.74 11.56
N VAL A 184 5.76 4.97 11.94
CA VAL A 184 5.60 5.46 13.32
C VAL A 184 4.18 5.39 13.87
N THR A 185 3.18 5.38 12.99
CA THR A 185 1.75 5.23 13.33
C THR A 185 1.31 3.77 13.39
N SER A 186 2.19 2.87 12.99
CA SER A 186 2.04 1.44 13.14
C SER A 186 1.96 1.09 14.62
N PRO A 187 0.95 0.31 15.07
CA PRO A 187 1.02 -0.34 16.38
C PRO A 187 2.21 -1.31 16.51
N TRP A 188 3.00 -1.54 15.45
CA TRP A 188 4.27 -2.28 15.47
C TRP A 188 5.54 -1.41 15.56
N SER A 189 5.45 -0.08 15.45
CA SER A 189 6.62 0.81 15.58
C SER A 189 7.16 0.85 17.02
N THR A 190 8.48 0.84 17.14
CA THR A 190 9.21 0.98 18.42
C THR A 190 10.48 1.81 18.21
N GLU A 191 11.06 2.33 19.29
CA GLU A 191 12.35 3.04 19.26
C GLU A 191 13.47 2.22 18.60
N LEU A 192 13.47 0.88 18.75
CA LEU A 192 14.46 -0.02 18.14
C LEU A 192 14.35 -0.04 16.60
N VAL A 193 13.12 -0.07 16.07
CA VAL A 193 12.84 -0.06 14.62
C VAL A 193 13.11 1.34 14.02
N GLN A 194 13.09 2.37 14.86
CA GLN A 194 13.51 3.73 14.52
C GLN A 194 15.01 3.97 14.70
N SER A 195 15.78 2.98 15.19
CA SER A 195 17.23 3.14 15.34
C SER A 195 17.91 3.23 13.97
N ASP A 196 18.92 4.10 13.88
CA ASP A 196 19.67 4.35 12.64
C ASP A 196 20.33 3.06 12.12
N ASP A 197 20.91 2.26 13.00
CA ASP A 197 21.53 0.97 12.65
C ASP A 197 20.52 0.00 12.04
N TYR A 198 19.31 -0.08 12.59
CA TYR A 198 18.23 -0.92 12.05
C TYR A 198 17.87 -0.47 10.65
N GLN A 199 17.61 0.82 10.45
CA GLN A 199 17.15 1.35 9.17
C GLN A 199 18.23 1.28 8.09
N ARG A 200 19.52 1.44 8.45
CA ARG A 200 20.64 1.16 7.54
C ARG A 200 20.71 -0.31 7.16
N GLY A 201 20.46 -1.23 8.09
CA GLY A 201 20.34 -2.65 7.81
C GLY A 201 19.23 -2.95 6.79
N LEU A 202 18.04 -2.39 7.03
CA LEU A 202 16.89 -2.51 6.14
C LEU A 202 17.18 -1.99 4.73
N GLN A 203 17.82 -0.82 4.64
CA GLN A 203 18.16 -0.24 3.34
C GLN A 203 19.19 -1.07 2.56
N ARG A 204 20.11 -1.75 3.25
CA ARG A 204 21.00 -2.73 2.59
C ARG A 204 20.23 -3.92 2.04
N GLU A 205 19.23 -4.42 2.77
CA GLU A 205 18.34 -5.48 2.29
C GLU A 205 17.56 -5.03 1.04
N HIS A 206 17.01 -3.80 1.02
CA HIS A 206 16.36 -3.22 -0.15
C HIS A 206 17.28 -3.12 -1.37
N LEU A 207 18.55 -2.78 -1.17
CA LEU A 207 19.51 -2.68 -2.27
C LEU A 207 19.74 -4.03 -2.96
N VAL A 208 19.77 -5.13 -2.19
CA VAL A 208 19.89 -6.49 -2.75
C VAL A 208 18.68 -6.82 -3.62
N ILE A 209 17.46 -6.47 -3.16
CA ILE A 209 16.22 -6.66 -3.91
C ILE A 209 16.23 -5.83 -5.20
N LEU A 210 16.55 -4.53 -5.10
CA LEU A 210 16.61 -3.61 -6.24
C LEU A 210 17.59 -4.12 -7.30
N ASN A 211 18.78 -4.55 -6.89
CA ASN A 211 19.80 -5.06 -7.81
C ASN A 211 19.34 -6.34 -8.51
N ALA A 212 18.72 -7.27 -7.79
CA ALA A 212 18.22 -8.50 -8.39
C ALA A 212 17.08 -8.24 -9.40
N ILE A 213 16.16 -7.33 -9.05
CA ILE A 213 15.11 -6.89 -9.98
C ILE A 213 15.74 -6.24 -11.21
N SER A 214 16.66 -5.29 -11.04
CA SER A 214 17.31 -4.55 -12.14
C SER A 214 18.13 -5.47 -13.06
N ALA A 215 18.75 -6.51 -12.51
CA ALA A 215 19.45 -7.54 -13.28
C ALA A 215 18.52 -8.48 -14.07
N GLY A 216 17.21 -8.43 -13.81
CA GLY A 216 16.22 -9.31 -14.42
C GLY A 216 16.23 -10.75 -13.88
N ASP A 217 16.86 -10.98 -12.73
CA ASP A 217 16.97 -12.30 -12.11
C ASP A 217 15.78 -12.54 -11.17
N ALA A 218 14.78 -13.26 -11.67
CA ALA A 218 13.58 -13.59 -10.92
C ALA A 218 13.85 -14.42 -9.66
N ASN A 219 14.85 -15.31 -9.68
CA ASN A 219 15.14 -16.19 -8.55
C ASN A 219 15.90 -15.41 -7.47
N ALA A 220 16.91 -14.63 -7.87
CA ALA A 220 17.62 -13.76 -6.93
C ALA A 220 16.66 -12.73 -6.29
N ALA A 221 15.71 -12.18 -7.05
CA ALA A 221 14.73 -11.22 -6.53
C ALA A 221 13.81 -11.86 -5.48
N ARG A 222 13.34 -13.10 -5.72
CA ARG A 222 12.56 -13.89 -4.75
C ARG A 222 13.34 -14.16 -3.48
N GLU A 223 14.58 -14.62 -3.61
CA GLU A 223 15.42 -14.96 -2.45
C GLU A 223 15.80 -13.72 -1.63
N ALA A 224 16.11 -12.61 -2.28
CA ALA A 224 16.37 -11.33 -1.61
C ALA A 224 15.14 -10.85 -0.83
N MET A 225 13.94 -10.89 -1.44
CA MET A 225 12.70 -10.50 -0.77
C MET A 225 12.35 -11.46 0.38
N ARG A 226 12.58 -12.77 0.19
CA ARG A 226 12.38 -13.77 1.25
C ARG A 226 13.27 -13.46 2.45
N ALA A 227 14.57 -13.23 2.23
CA ALA A 227 15.51 -12.92 3.29
C ALA A 227 15.11 -11.66 4.07
N HIS A 228 14.74 -10.59 3.35
CA HIS A 228 14.28 -9.33 3.93
C HIS A 228 13.02 -9.50 4.81
N LEU A 229 11.99 -10.21 4.33
CA LEU A 229 10.75 -10.41 5.07
C LEU A 229 10.91 -11.39 6.24
N THR A 230 11.73 -12.43 6.08
CA THR A 230 12.06 -13.35 7.18
C THR A 230 12.85 -12.63 8.27
N ALA A 231 13.80 -11.78 7.91
CA ALA A 231 14.53 -10.96 8.88
C ALA A 231 13.57 -10.02 9.63
N SER A 232 12.64 -9.37 8.91
CA SER A 232 11.59 -8.56 9.52
C SER A 232 10.69 -9.35 10.47
N GLN A 233 10.30 -10.58 10.11
CA GLN A 233 9.51 -11.46 10.99
C GLN A 233 10.29 -11.86 12.26
N GLN A 234 11.58 -12.17 12.12
CA GLN A 234 12.42 -12.55 13.26
C GLN A 234 12.59 -11.38 14.24
N ARG A 235 12.86 -10.17 13.72
CA ARG A 235 12.93 -8.93 14.51
C ARG A 235 11.63 -8.66 15.24
N TYR A 236 10.49 -8.94 14.60
CA TYR A 236 9.17 -8.84 15.24
C TYR A 236 8.95 -9.88 16.35
N ARG A 237 9.42 -11.12 16.19
CA ARG A 237 9.32 -12.16 17.23
C ARG A 237 10.15 -11.82 18.47
N GLU A 238 11.38 -11.37 18.27
CA GLU A 238 12.29 -10.95 19.34
C GLU A 238 11.67 -9.79 20.15
N ARG A 239 10.98 -8.85 19.47
CA ARG A 239 10.20 -7.78 20.12
C ARG A 239 9.12 -8.33 21.06
N LEU A 240 8.31 -9.28 20.60
CA LEU A 240 7.23 -9.85 21.41
C LEU A 240 7.77 -10.52 22.67
N GLN A 241 8.89 -11.24 22.54
CA GLN A 241 9.57 -11.89 23.66
C GLN A 241 10.12 -10.85 24.65
N ALA A 242 10.75 -9.77 24.17
CA ALA A 242 11.27 -8.71 25.03
C ALA A 242 10.15 -7.99 25.83
N ARG A 243 8.99 -7.75 25.19
CA ARG A 243 7.82 -7.14 25.87
C ARG A 243 7.22 -8.05 26.94
N GLN A 244 7.12 -9.35 26.65
CA GLN A 244 6.69 -10.35 27.64
C GLN A 244 7.64 -10.41 28.84
N ALA A 245 8.95 -10.39 28.58
CA ALA A 245 9.97 -10.39 29.62
C ALA A 245 9.93 -9.12 30.49
N TYR A 246 9.68 -7.95 29.90
CA TYR A 246 9.49 -6.69 30.63
C TYR A 246 8.26 -6.76 31.55
N TYR A 247 7.11 -7.21 31.03
CA TYR A 247 5.88 -7.34 31.81
C TYR A 247 6.04 -8.34 32.98
N ALA A 248 6.68 -9.49 32.73
CA ALA A 248 6.95 -10.47 33.77
C ALA A 248 7.81 -9.89 34.90
N LYS A 249 8.83 -9.07 34.57
CA LYS A 249 9.65 -8.37 35.56
C LYS A 249 8.87 -7.31 36.35
N SER A 250 8.01 -6.53 35.69
CA SER A 250 7.20 -5.51 36.37
C SER A 250 6.15 -6.10 37.30
N VAL A 251 5.52 -7.21 36.92
CA VAL A 251 4.56 -7.94 37.78
C VAL A 251 5.28 -8.57 38.97
N ALA A 252 6.45 -9.19 38.75
CA ALA A 252 7.24 -9.78 39.83
C ALA A 252 7.64 -8.71 40.88
N ALA A 253 8.11 -7.53 40.43
CA ALA A 253 8.47 -6.41 41.30
C ALA A 253 7.28 -5.85 42.09
N ALA A 254 6.08 -5.83 41.51
CA ALA A 254 4.86 -5.39 42.20
C ALA A 254 4.33 -6.40 43.24
N SER A 255 4.69 -7.69 43.11
CA SER A 255 4.33 -8.75 44.06
C SER A 255 5.32 -8.93 45.22
N THR A 256 6.43 -8.19 45.24
CA THR A 256 7.46 -8.28 46.31
C THR A 256 7.51 -7.05 47.23
N GLY A 257 6.56 -6.11 47.11
CA GLY A 257 6.37 -4.96 48.00
C GLY A 257 5.03 -4.99 48.71
#